data_AF-A0A1E3WD40-F1
#
_entry.id   AF-A0A1E3WD40-F1
#
_cell.length_a   1.000
_cell.length_b   1.000
_cell.length_c   1.000
_cell.angle_alpha   90.00
_cell.angle_beta   90.00
_cell.angle_gamma   90.00
#
_symmetry.space_group_name_H-M   'P 1'
#
loop_
_entity.id
_entity.type
_entity.pdbx_description
1 polymer ?
#
loop_
_entity_poly.entity_id
_entity_poly.type
_entity_poly.pdbx_seq_one_letter_code
_entity_poly.pdbx_strand_id
1 'polypeptide(L)'
;MRDLSAAERHRLRIRAKRLRYATEFFAATFTGKKSAKRQKKSLGALQSLQDALGTLNDIATRRVLLAKDGEESMDARLAAPDTGPDDEQKWIDEAERAYEHFTDVKAFWKT
;
A
#
# COMPACT_ATOMS: atom_id res chain seq x y z
N MET A 1 -3.43 -10.96 -2.99
CA MET A 1 -3.35 -10.15 -1.75
C MET A 1 -4.11 -10.74 -0.57
N ARG A 2 -5.25 -11.42 -0.83
CA ARG A 2 -6.13 -12.03 0.18
C ARG A 2 -5.44 -13.09 1.05
N ASP A 3 -4.51 -13.85 0.47
CA ASP A 3 -3.80 -14.92 1.18
C ASP A 3 -2.65 -14.44 2.09
N LEU A 4 -2.39 -13.14 2.15
CA LEU A 4 -1.32 -12.58 2.97
C LEU A 4 -1.82 -12.20 4.36
N SER A 5 -1.13 -12.68 5.39
CA SER A 5 -1.32 -12.21 6.75
C SER A 5 -1.07 -10.69 6.87
N ALA A 6 -1.58 -10.06 7.93
CA ALA A 6 -1.33 -8.64 8.19
C ALA A 6 0.18 -8.31 8.25
N ALA A 7 0.98 -9.21 8.85
CA ALA A 7 2.43 -9.06 8.92
C ALA A 7 3.09 -9.12 7.53
N GLU A 8 2.60 -10.00 6.64
CA GLU A 8 3.09 -10.09 5.26
C GLU A 8 2.72 -8.85 4.44
N ARG A 9 1.47 -8.37 4.57
CA ARG A 9 1.00 -7.12 3.95
C ARG A 9 1.86 -5.93 4.41
N HIS A 10 2.20 -5.87 5.70
CA HIS A 10 3.11 -4.83 6.22
C HIS A 10 4.53 -4.94 5.64
N ARG A 11 5.10 -6.14 5.54
CA ARG A 11 6.40 -6.34 4.89
C ARG A 11 6.38 -5.93 3.42
N LEU A 12 5.30 -6.24 2.70
CA LEU A 12 5.11 -5.80 1.33
C LEU A 12 5.05 -4.28 1.22
N ARG A 13 4.37 -3.59 2.15
CA ARG A 13 4.33 -2.12 2.22
C ARG A 13 5.72 -1.52 2.34
N ILE A 14 6.57 -2.08 3.21
CA ILE A 14 7.97 -1.63 3.36
C ILE A 14 8.74 -1.79 2.05
N ARG A 15 8.59 -2.93 1.37
CA ARG A 15 9.23 -3.18 0.06
C ARG A 15 8.74 -2.21 -1.01
N ALA A 16 7.44 -1.94 -1.07
CA ALA A 16 6.85 -0.99 -2.00
C ALA A 16 7.40 0.44 -1.77
N LYS A 17 7.52 0.87 -0.50
CA LYS A 17 8.15 2.18 -0.16
C LYS A 17 9.58 2.26 -0.65
N ARG A 18 10.39 1.23 -0.38
CA ARG A 18 11.78 1.16 -0.84
C ARG A 18 11.87 1.26 -2.36
N LEU A 19 10.99 0.55 -3.07
CA LEU A 19 10.96 0.58 -4.53
C LEU A 19 10.53 1.94 -5.10
N ARG A 20 9.57 2.62 -4.47
CA ARG A 20 9.19 3.99 -4.84
C ARG A 20 10.37 4.94 -4.68
N TYR A 21 11.05 4.91 -3.54
CA TYR A 21 12.23 5.75 -3.31
C TYR A 21 13.36 5.45 -4.29
N ALA A 22 13.62 4.18 -4.61
CA ALA A 22 14.58 3.83 -5.64
C ALA A 22 14.16 4.37 -7.02
N THR A 23 12.88 4.28 -7.37
CA THR A 23 12.35 4.80 -8.64
C THR A 23 12.46 6.32 -8.74
N GLU A 24 12.24 7.05 -7.63
CA GLU A 24 12.45 8.50 -7.55
C GLU A 24 13.93 8.85 -7.63
N PHE A 25 14.78 8.11 -6.92
CA PHE A 25 16.22 8.33 -6.89
C PHE A 25 16.87 8.18 -8.28
N PHE A 26 16.50 7.13 -9.03
CA PHE A 26 17.03 6.88 -10.37
C PHE A 26 16.29 7.63 -11.50
N ALA A 27 15.41 8.58 -11.17
CA ALA A 27 14.65 9.35 -12.16
C ALA A 27 15.53 10.01 -13.21
N ALA A 28 16.60 10.67 -12.75
CA ALA A 28 17.49 11.43 -13.60
C ALA A 28 18.40 10.56 -14.48
N THR A 29 18.57 9.28 -14.15
CA THR A 29 19.43 8.36 -14.89
C THR A 29 18.83 7.95 -16.23
N PHE A 30 17.50 7.96 -16.37
CA PHE A 30 16.79 7.49 -17.57
C PHE A 30 15.97 8.61 -18.21
N THR A 31 16.63 9.44 -19.01
CA THR A 31 16.05 10.68 -19.59
C THR A 31 15.16 10.48 -20.82
N GLY A 32 15.04 9.24 -21.33
CA GLY A 32 14.22 8.95 -22.50
C GLY A 32 12.72 9.19 -22.24
N LYS A 33 12.02 9.82 -23.19
CA LYS A 33 10.56 10.11 -23.09
C LYS A 33 9.73 8.88 -22.73
N LYS A 34 10.08 7.70 -23.26
CA LYS A 34 9.44 6.42 -22.94
C LYS A 34 9.71 5.99 -21.49
N SER A 35 10.96 6.10 -21.04
CA SER A 35 11.38 5.79 -19.66
C SER A 35 10.70 6.70 -18.66
N ALA A 36 10.68 8.01 -18.89
CA ALA A 36 9.98 8.98 -18.04
C ALA A 36 8.46 8.66 -17.91
N LYS A 37 7.80 8.28 -19.02
CA LYS A 37 6.38 7.86 -18.98
C LYS A 37 6.19 6.58 -18.16
N ARG A 38 7.06 5.58 -18.31
CA ARG A 38 7.00 4.32 -17.54
C ARG A 38 7.28 4.55 -16.06
N GLN A 39 8.23 5.42 -15.76
CA GLN A 39 8.56 5.81 -14.40
C GLN A 39 7.37 6.48 -13.72
N LYS A 40 6.74 7.48 -14.36
CA LYS A 40 5.54 8.13 -13.81
C LYS A 40 4.40 7.14 -13.54
N LYS A 41 4.18 6.19 -14.46
CA LYS A 41 3.19 5.12 -14.26
C LYS A 41 3.56 4.20 -13.08
N SER A 42 4.84 3.82 -12.97
CA SER A 42 5.32 2.98 -11.88
C SER A 42 5.13 3.67 -10.53
N LEU A 43 5.48 4.96 -10.44
CA LEU A 43 5.30 5.76 -9.22
C LEU A 43 3.83 5.88 -8.82
N GLY A 44 2.93 6.13 -9.79
CA GLY A 44 1.49 6.18 -9.53
C GLY A 44 0.95 4.85 -8.99
N ALA A 45 1.30 3.73 -9.64
CA ALA A 45 0.89 2.40 -9.18
C ALA A 45 1.44 2.06 -7.79
N LEU A 46 2.72 2.37 -7.53
CA LEU A 46 3.35 2.17 -6.23
C LEU A 46 2.73 3.04 -5.14
N GLN A 47 2.27 4.24 -5.48
CA GLN A 47 1.56 5.11 -4.55
C GLN A 47 0.21 4.50 -4.16
N SER A 48 -0.62 4.12 -5.13
CA SER A 48 -1.89 3.44 -4.87
C SER A 48 -1.73 2.17 -4.03
N LEU A 49 -0.69 1.36 -4.32
CA LEU A 49 -0.38 0.17 -3.55
C LEU A 49 0.01 0.49 -2.11
N GLN A 50 0.81 1.55 -1.89
CA GLN A 50 1.21 1.99 -0.56
C GLN A 50 0.03 2.52 0.26
N ASP A 51 -0.88 3.26 -0.38
CA ASP A 51 -2.07 3.82 0.27
C ASP A 51 -3.00 2.70 0.74
N ALA A 52 -3.33 1.74 -0.13
CA ALA A 52 -4.17 0.60 0.23
C ALA A 52 -3.54 -0.27 1.33
N LEU A 53 -2.24 -0.58 1.23
CA LEU A 53 -1.51 -1.32 2.27
C LEU A 53 -1.36 -0.52 3.57
N GLY A 54 -1.33 0.81 3.50
CA GLY A 54 -1.34 1.70 4.65
C GLY A 54 -2.64 1.57 5.43
N THR A 55 -3.78 1.68 4.75
CA THR A 55 -5.10 1.51 5.37
C THR A 55 -5.26 0.13 6.02
N LEU A 56 -4.84 -0.94 5.34
CA LEU A 56 -4.87 -2.30 5.89
C LEU A 56 -4.00 -2.45 7.16
N ASN A 57 -2.84 -1.78 7.19
CA ASN A 57 -2.00 -1.76 8.37
C ASN A 57 -2.65 -1.01 9.54
N ASP A 58 -3.33 0.10 9.27
CA ASP A 58 -4.00 0.90 10.29
C ASP A 58 -5.17 0.13 10.91
N ILE A 59 -5.95 -0.59 10.10
CA ILE A 59 -6.98 -1.53 10.57
C ILE A 59 -6.37 -2.58 11.50
N ALA A 60 -5.30 -3.24 11.07
CA ALA A 60 -4.63 -4.27 11.87
C ALA A 60 -4.06 -3.71 13.19
N THR A 61 -3.45 -2.53 13.13
CA THR A 61 -2.86 -1.86 14.31
C THR A 61 -3.94 -1.48 15.31
N ARG A 62 -5.08 -0.95 14.84
CA ARG A 62 -6.24 -0.62 15.69
C ARG A 62 -6.78 -1.86 16.40
N ARG A 63 -6.93 -3.00 15.71
CA ARG A 63 -7.38 -4.26 16.33
C ARG A 63 -6.44 -4.71 17.45
N VAL A 64 -5.12 -4.58 17.26
CA VAL A 64 -4.13 -4.92 18.30
C VAL A 64 -4.21 -3.98 19.49
N LEU A 65 -4.40 -2.67 19.27
CA LEU A 65 -4.54 -1.69 20.34
C LEU A 65 -5.82 -1.93 21.16
N LEU A 66 -6.97 -2.11 20.49
CA LEU A 66 -8.24 -2.41 21.15
C LEU A 66 -8.20 -3.72 21.96
N ALA A 67 -7.48 -4.74 21.47
CA ALA A 67 -7.30 -6.00 22.19
C ALA A 67 -6.37 -5.87 23.41
N LYS A 68 -5.45 -4.89 23.41
CA LYS A 68 -4.51 -4.64 24.52
C LYS A 68 -5.10 -3.73 25.59
N ASP A 69 -5.93 -2.78 25.21
CA ASP A 69 -6.45 -1.75 26.11
C ASP A 69 -7.76 -2.15 26.82
N GLY A 70 -8.29 -3.36 26.58
CA GLY A 70 -9.37 -3.99 27.34
C GLY A 70 -10.57 -3.08 27.66
N GLU A 71 -11.52 -2.93 26.72
CA GLU A 71 -12.84 -2.28 26.86
C GLU A 71 -12.95 -0.87 27.51
N GLU A 72 -11.91 -0.30 28.11
CA GLU A 72 -11.96 1.00 28.79
C GLU A 72 -11.54 2.15 27.87
N SER A 73 -12.42 2.49 26.92
CA SER A 73 -12.72 3.88 26.56
C SER A 73 -13.81 3.91 25.50
N MET A 74 -15.01 4.36 25.88
CA MET A 74 -16.08 4.68 24.94
C MET A 74 -15.65 5.76 23.93
N ASP A 75 -14.71 6.64 24.28
CA ASP A 75 -14.16 7.67 23.38
C ASP A 75 -13.31 7.09 22.25
N ALA A 76 -12.55 6.02 22.51
CA ALA A 76 -11.76 5.33 21.49
C ALA A 76 -12.64 4.59 20.45
N ARG A 77 -13.81 4.10 20.87
CA ARG A 77 -14.82 3.49 20.00
C ARG A 77 -15.59 4.53 19.18
N LEU A 78 -15.90 5.70 19.75
CA LEU A 78 -16.66 6.77 19.09
C LEU A 78 -15.83 7.58 18.08
N ALA A 79 -14.50 7.65 18.27
CA ALA A 79 -13.60 8.33 17.33
C ALA A 79 -13.18 7.46 16.13
N ALA A 80 -13.49 6.16 16.15
CA ALA A 80 -13.13 5.25 15.06
C ALA A 80 -14.25 5.21 14.02
N PRO A 81 -13.99 5.55 12.73
CA PRO A 81 -14.94 5.19 11.67
C PRO A 81 -15.09 3.66 11.68
N ASP A 82 -16.34 3.20 11.64
CA ASP A 82 -16.72 1.79 11.65
C ASP A 82 -16.11 1.10 10.44
N THR A 83 -14.87 0.61 10.60
CA THR A 83 -14.15 -0.07 9.52
C THR A 83 -14.52 -1.53 9.61
N GLY A 84 -15.69 -1.84 9.05
CA GLY A 84 -16.24 -3.20 9.05
C GLY A 84 -15.37 -4.18 8.26
N PRO A 85 -15.66 -5.49 8.34
CA PRO A 85 -15.00 -6.52 7.52
C PRO A 85 -15.04 -6.19 6.02
N ASP A 86 -16.14 -5.58 5.56
CA ASP A 86 -16.36 -5.17 4.17
C ASP A 86 -15.37 -4.09 3.71
N ASP A 87 -14.97 -3.20 4.63
CA ASP A 87 -13.95 -2.18 4.33
C ASP A 87 -12.56 -2.82 4.20
N GLU A 88 -12.21 -3.81 5.02
CA GLU A 88 -10.93 -4.49 4.87
C GLU A 88 -10.83 -5.22 3.53
N GLN A 89 -11.89 -5.93 3.13
CA GLN A 89 -11.91 -6.65 1.85
C GLN A 89 -11.80 -5.69 0.66
N LYS A 90 -12.47 -4.54 0.71
CA LYS A 90 -12.34 -3.49 -0.29
C LYS A 90 -10.89 -3.03 -0.46
N TRP A 91 -10.16 -2.82 0.65
CA TRP A 91 -8.76 -2.40 0.60
C TRP A 91 -7.81 -3.52 0.18
N ILE A 92 -8.15 -4.79 0.47
CA ILE A 92 -7.43 -5.94 -0.09
C ILE A 92 -7.54 -5.95 -1.61
N ASP A 93 -8.74 -5.74 -2.14
CA ASP A 93 -8.99 -5.72 -3.58
C ASP A 93 -8.32 -4.53 -4.25
N GLU A 94 -8.33 -3.37 -3.61
CA GLU A 94 -7.61 -2.19 -4.10
C GLU A 94 -6.09 -2.43 -4.11
N ALA A 95 -5.55 -3.04 -3.07
CA ALA A 95 -4.13 -3.38 -3.01
C ALA A 95 -3.74 -4.41 -4.09
N GLU A 96 -4.63 -5.35 -4.41
CA GLU A 96 -4.46 -6.32 -5.50
C GLU A 96 -4.43 -5.63 -6.87
N ARG A 97 -5.45 -4.81 -7.16
CA ARG A 97 -5.50 -4.02 -8.41
C ARG A 97 -4.29 -3.11 -8.58
N ALA A 98 -3.85 -2.44 -7.52
CA ALA A 98 -2.68 -1.56 -7.57
C ALA A 98 -1.38 -2.35 -7.80
N TYR A 99 -1.27 -3.56 -7.23
CA TYR A 99 -0.15 -4.45 -7.47
C TYR A 99 -0.12 -4.97 -8.92
N GLU A 100 -1.26 -5.42 -9.44
CA GLU A 100 -1.40 -5.85 -10.83
C GLU A 100 -1.04 -4.71 -11.80
N HIS A 101 -1.58 -3.52 -11.55
CA HIS A 101 -1.26 -2.34 -12.33
C HIS A 101 0.24 -2.04 -12.31
N PHE A 102 0.90 -2.16 -11.15
CA PHE A 102 2.34 -2.00 -11.06
C PHE A 102 3.10 -3.05 -11.87
N THR A 103 2.70 -4.32 -11.82
CA THR A 103 3.36 -5.40 -12.58
C THR A 103 3.19 -5.27 -14.10
N ASP A 104 2.08 -4.68 -14.55
CA ASP A 104 1.83 -4.39 -15.97
C ASP A 104 2.68 -3.23 -16.51
N VAL A 105 3.16 -2.35 -15.63
CA VAL A 105 4.04 -1.26 -16.02
C VAL A 105 5.42 -1.83 -16.38
N LYS A 106 5.73 -1.81 -17.68
CA LYS A 106 7.08 -2.15 -18.18
C LYS A 106 8.15 -1.36 -17.42
N ALA A 107 9.22 -2.05 -17.06
CA ALA A 107 10.43 -1.48 -16.45
C ALA A 107 10.88 -0.20 -17.15
N PHE A 108 11.09 0.87 -16.37
CA PHE A 108 11.51 2.18 -16.88
C PHE A 108 12.98 2.18 -17.33
N TRP A 109 13.79 1.27 -16.80
CA TRP A 109 15.21 1.07 -17.14
C TRP A 109 15.45 0.21 -18.39
N LYS A 110 14.40 -0.39 -18.97
CA LYS A 110 14.52 -1.12 -20.25
C LYS A 110 14.29 -0.15 -21.41
N THR A 111 15.34 0.10 -22.18
CA THR A 111 15.31 0.88 -23.43
C THR A 111 14.44 0.21 -24.50
#